data_AF-A0A7J9G8U8-F1
#
_entry.id   AF-A0A7J9G8U8-F1
#
_cell.length_a   1.000
_cell.length_b   1.000
_cell.length_c   1.000
_cell.angle_alpha   90.00
_cell.angle_beta   90.00
_cell.angle_gamma   90.00
#
_symmetry.space_group_name_H-M   'P 1'
#
loop_
_entity.id
_entity.type
_entity.pdbx_description
1 polymer ?
#
loop_
_entity_poly.entity_id
_entity_poly.type
_entity_poly.pdbx_seq_one_letter_code
_entity_poly.pdbx_strand_id
1 'polypeptide(L)'
;MVYLPFLLIFNLISYFPSFSHAQNADLILPLKAVNLGNWLVTEGWMKPSRFDGIINKDLLDGTQVQFLSTKLKKYLCAENGGGTVVVANRPSPSGWETFRLWRVSESCFNLRVFNKQFVGLGSQGVQAVSDTPTDTETFEIVRKDDDRNRVRFKASNGLFLQAQSETLVTADYAESSWDDSDPSVFIMTIINTLQGEFQITNGYGPDKAPQVMQDHWNSYITEEDFNFMSANGLSAVRIPVGWWIAQDPTPPKPFVGGSSIALDNAFTWA
;
A
#
# COMPACT_ATOMS: atom_id res chain seq x y z
N MET A 1 22.04 58.51 -18.93
CA MET A 1 22.57 57.88 -20.17
C MET A 1 23.96 57.39 -19.82
N VAL A 2 24.26 56.11 -19.59
CA VAL A 2 24.17 54.96 -20.50
C VAL A 2 24.20 53.68 -19.65
N TYR A 3 23.06 53.09 -19.28
CA TYR A 3 23.00 51.72 -18.70
C TYR A 3 21.60 51.09 -18.89
N LEU A 4 20.89 51.50 -19.94
CA LEU A 4 19.61 50.90 -20.33
C LEU A 4 19.64 50.05 -21.62
N PRO A 5 20.72 49.97 -22.45
CA PRO A 5 20.67 49.15 -23.67
C PRO A 5 21.12 47.70 -23.48
N PHE A 6 21.69 47.32 -22.31
CA PHE A 6 22.24 45.96 -22.13
C PHE A 6 21.21 44.90 -21.70
N LEU A 7 20.07 45.31 -21.14
CA LEU A 7 19.04 44.37 -20.67
C LEU A 7 18.09 43.86 -21.76
N LEU A 8 18.08 44.53 -22.92
CA LEU A 8 17.20 44.20 -24.05
C LEU A 8 17.80 43.19 -25.04
N ILE A 9 19.12 42.97 -25.00
CA ILE A 9 19.80 42.02 -25.91
C ILE A 9 19.72 40.58 -25.38
N PHE A 10 19.63 40.38 -24.06
CA PHE A 10 19.47 39.04 -23.47
C PHE A 10 18.04 38.48 -23.54
N ASN A 11 17.03 39.33 -23.78
CA ASN A 11 15.64 38.91 -23.95
C ASN A 11 15.27 38.51 -25.38
N LEU A 12 16.23 38.54 -26.32
CA LEU A 12 16.00 38.16 -27.73
C LEU A 12 16.67 36.83 -28.13
N ILE A 13 17.33 36.13 -27.20
CA ILE A 13 17.97 34.81 -27.47
C ILE A 13 17.17 33.64 -26.86
N SER A 14 16.11 33.91 -26.07
CA SER A 14 15.29 32.89 -25.41
C SER A 14 14.15 32.30 -26.28
N TYR A 15 14.08 32.65 -27.56
CA TYR A 15 13.19 32.00 -28.52
C TYR A 15 13.99 31.13 -29.49
N PHE A 16 14.68 30.11 -28.96
CA PHE A 16 14.81 28.89 -29.74
C PHE A 16 13.50 28.14 -29.55
N PRO A 17 12.63 28.04 -30.57
CA PRO A 17 11.62 26.99 -30.53
C PRO A 17 12.39 25.69 -30.42
N SER A 18 12.30 25.02 -29.27
CA SER A 18 12.57 23.60 -29.20
C SER A 18 11.56 22.97 -30.16
N PHE A 19 11.96 22.78 -31.41
CA PHE A 19 11.31 21.84 -32.28
C PHE A 19 11.57 20.47 -31.65
N SER A 20 10.71 20.09 -30.71
CA SER A 20 10.43 18.68 -30.50
C SER A 20 10.17 18.15 -31.90
N HIS A 21 11.07 17.29 -32.38
CA HIS A 21 10.82 16.47 -33.54
C HIS A 21 9.73 15.48 -33.13
N ALA A 22 8.50 15.98 -32.96
CA ALA A 22 7.35 15.14 -33.18
C ALA A 22 7.49 14.73 -34.64
N GLN A 23 7.93 13.48 -34.87
CA GLN A 23 7.90 12.91 -36.20
C GLN A 23 6.50 13.18 -36.74
N ASN A 24 6.39 14.03 -37.76
CA ASN A 24 5.27 14.02 -38.69
C ASN A 24 5.37 12.73 -39.50
N ALA A 25 5.28 11.58 -38.83
CA ALA A 25 4.94 10.35 -39.46
C ALA A 25 3.43 10.44 -39.69
N ASP A 26 3.01 10.45 -40.95
CA ASP A 26 1.61 10.25 -41.28
C ASP A 26 1.15 9.00 -40.53
N LEU A 27 0.23 9.19 -39.57
CA LEU A 27 -0.30 8.12 -38.74
C LEU A 27 -1.02 7.12 -39.65
N ILE A 28 -0.34 6.02 -39.99
CA ILE A 28 -0.91 4.97 -40.83
C ILE A 28 -1.94 4.22 -39.99
N LEU A 29 -3.20 4.62 -40.15
CA LEU A 29 -4.34 3.93 -39.59
C LEU A 29 -4.70 2.71 -40.43
N PRO A 30 -5.16 1.61 -39.82
CA PRO A 30 -5.42 1.45 -38.37
C PRO A 30 -4.15 1.14 -37.56
N LEU A 31 -4.07 1.68 -36.33
CA LEU A 31 -3.05 1.29 -35.36
C LEU A 31 -3.26 -0.16 -34.91
N LYS A 32 -2.19 -0.93 -34.87
CA LYS A 32 -2.16 -2.25 -34.23
C LYS A 32 -1.38 -2.11 -32.93
N ALA A 33 -2.10 -2.11 -31.81
CA ALA A 33 -1.53 -1.73 -30.52
C ALA A 33 -1.63 -2.85 -29.48
N VAL A 34 -0.70 -2.84 -28.52
CA VAL A 34 -0.75 -3.66 -27.31
C VAL A 34 -0.59 -2.80 -26.05
N ASN A 35 -1.06 -3.32 -24.92
CA ASN A 35 -0.94 -2.66 -23.62
C ASN A 35 0.19 -3.30 -22.82
N LEU A 36 1.18 -2.49 -22.45
CA LEU A 36 2.32 -2.89 -21.62
C LEU A 36 1.94 -2.72 -20.14
N GLY A 37 0.88 -3.43 -19.74
CA GLY A 37 0.40 -3.47 -18.35
C GLY A 37 1.49 -4.00 -17.40
N ASN A 38 1.33 -3.81 -16.09
CA ASN A 38 2.26 -4.28 -15.06
C ASN A 38 3.74 -3.84 -15.20
N TRP A 39 4.13 -3.04 -16.20
CA TRP A 39 5.50 -2.59 -16.35
C TRP A 39 5.81 -1.42 -15.41
N LEU A 40 5.24 -0.24 -15.69
CA LEU A 40 5.44 0.97 -14.87
C LEU A 40 4.37 1.16 -13.77
N VAL A 41 3.38 0.28 -13.73
CA VAL A 41 2.37 0.22 -12.65
C VAL A 41 2.21 -1.23 -12.26
N THR A 42 2.80 -1.64 -11.14
CA THR A 42 2.80 -3.05 -10.71
C THR A 42 1.46 -3.47 -10.10
N GLU A 43 0.96 -4.64 -10.51
CA GLU A 43 -0.28 -5.27 -10.05
C GLU A 43 -0.05 -6.76 -9.73
N GLY A 44 -0.45 -7.19 -8.53
CA GLY A 44 -0.22 -8.55 -8.04
C GLY A 44 -0.97 -9.62 -8.81
N TRP A 45 -2.10 -9.32 -9.44
CA TRP A 45 -2.81 -10.29 -10.27
C TRP A 45 -2.05 -10.64 -11.56
N MET A 46 -1.19 -9.74 -12.06
CA MET A 46 -0.35 -9.97 -13.24
C MET A 46 0.99 -10.62 -12.89
N LYS A 47 1.58 -10.28 -11.74
CA LYS A 47 2.83 -10.90 -11.27
C LYS A 47 2.83 -11.14 -9.76
N PRO A 48 2.10 -12.17 -9.27
CA PRO A 48 1.95 -12.43 -7.83
C PRO A 48 3.27 -12.66 -7.11
N SER A 49 4.23 -13.30 -7.80
CA SER A 49 5.53 -13.68 -7.22
C SER A 49 6.37 -12.49 -6.77
N ARG A 50 6.08 -11.27 -7.25
CA ARG A 50 6.76 -10.06 -6.78
C ARG A 50 6.48 -9.76 -5.30
N PHE A 51 5.38 -10.27 -4.75
CA PHE A 51 4.99 -10.06 -3.36
C PHE A 51 5.51 -11.17 -2.42
N ASP A 52 6.13 -12.24 -2.94
CA ASP A 52 6.51 -13.42 -2.15
C ASP A 52 7.58 -13.14 -1.10
N GLY A 53 8.47 -12.18 -1.34
CA GLY A 53 9.51 -11.78 -0.41
C GLY A 53 9.05 -10.90 0.75
N ILE A 54 7.77 -10.50 0.79
CA ILE A 54 7.23 -9.61 1.83
C ILE A 54 6.77 -10.44 3.04
N ILE A 55 7.35 -10.17 4.22
CA ILE A 55 6.91 -10.79 5.47
C ILE A 55 5.47 -10.35 5.76
N ASN A 56 4.61 -11.30 6.10
CA ASN A 56 3.16 -11.07 6.23
C ASN A 56 2.55 -10.39 4.99
N LYS A 57 2.89 -10.88 3.78
CA LYS A 57 2.32 -10.41 2.49
C LYS A 57 0.80 -10.50 2.37
N ASP A 58 0.16 -11.22 3.27
CA ASP A 58 -1.30 -11.32 3.39
C ASP A 58 -1.89 -10.21 4.28
N LEU A 59 -1.04 -9.42 4.94
CA LEU A 59 -1.38 -8.23 5.73
C LEU A 59 -0.73 -6.96 5.14
N LEU A 60 -0.82 -6.79 3.82
CA LEU A 60 -0.34 -5.56 3.18
C LEU A 60 -1.24 -4.37 3.52
N ASP A 61 -0.73 -3.16 3.36
CA ASP A 61 -1.50 -1.95 3.63
C ASP A 61 -2.84 -1.94 2.88
N GLY A 62 -3.90 -1.62 3.61
CA GLY A 62 -5.27 -1.58 3.11
C GLY A 62 -6.02 -2.91 3.18
N THR A 63 -5.36 -4.01 3.60
CA THR A 63 -6.01 -5.31 3.85
C THR A 63 -7.16 -5.15 4.83
N GLN A 64 -8.30 -5.75 4.54
CA GLN A 64 -9.46 -5.76 5.41
C GLN A 64 -9.52 -7.05 6.21
N VAL A 65 -9.70 -6.93 7.52
CA VAL A 65 -9.69 -8.05 8.47
C VAL A 65 -10.85 -7.94 9.46
N GLN A 66 -11.24 -9.08 10.00
CA GLN A 66 -12.21 -9.21 11.08
C GLN A 66 -11.60 -10.07 12.18
N PHE A 67 -11.99 -9.83 13.44
CA PHE A 67 -11.40 -10.51 14.59
C PHE A 67 -12.48 -11.11 15.48
N LEU A 68 -12.50 -12.43 15.60
CA LEU A 68 -13.40 -13.18 16.48
C LEU A 68 -12.67 -13.49 17.79
N SER A 69 -13.18 -13.02 18.93
CA SER A 69 -12.69 -13.48 20.23
C SER A 69 -12.91 -14.98 20.37
N THR A 70 -11.85 -15.71 20.68
CA THR A 70 -11.93 -17.16 20.92
C THR A 70 -12.71 -17.47 22.20
N LYS A 71 -12.55 -16.66 23.24
CA LYS A 71 -13.26 -16.78 24.52
C LYS A 71 -14.74 -16.48 24.42
N LEU A 72 -15.09 -15.30 23.90
CA LEU A 72 -16.47 -14.83 23.88
C LEU A 72 -17.27 -15.39 22.69
N LYS A 73 -16.59 -15.89 21.66
CA LYS A 73 -17.18 -16.27 20.36
C LYS A 73 -17.98 -15.10 19.75
N LYS A 74 -17.46 -13.88 19.91
CA LYS A 74 -17.99 -12.62 19.39
C LYS A 74 -16.93 -11.83 18.63
N TYR A 75 -17.35 -11.09 17.62
CA TYR A 75 -16.46 -10.24 16.84
C TYR A 75 -16.15 -8.93 17.57
N LEU A 76 -14.92 -8.45 17.40
CA LEU A 76 -14.55 -7.09 17.71
C LEU A 76 -15.37 -6.12 16.84
N CYS A 77 -15.86 -5.06 17.45
CA CYS A 77 -16.75 -4.08 16.86
C CYS A 77 -16.34 -2.68 17.30
N ALA A 78 -16.15 -1.78 16.34
CA ALA A 78 -16.11 -0.36 16.63
C ALA A 78 -17.55 0.16 16.73
N GLU A 79 -18.03 0.44 17.93
CA GLU A 79 -19.41 0.88 18.12
C GLU A 79 -19.68 2.16 17.31
N ASN A 80 -20.88 2.26 16.74
CA ASN A 80 -21.27 3.32 15.78
C ASN A 80 -20.33 3.45 14.55
N GLY A 81 -19.50 2.45 14.27
CA GLY A 81 -18.51 2.48 13.19
C GLY A 81 -17.23 3.25 13.52
N GLY A 82 -17.10 3.83 14.72
CA GLY A 82 -15.99 4.70 15.13
C GLY A 82 -16.46 5.94 15.89
N GLY A 83 -15.54 6.56 16.61
CA GLY A 83 -15.76 7.74 17.44
C GLY A 83 -16.03 7.42 18.90
N THR A 84 -15.91 6.15 19.26
CA THR A 84 -16.20 5.63 20.61
C THR A 84 -15.42 4.34 20.87
N VAL A 85 -15.83 3.58 21.87
CA VAL A 85 -15.25 2.33 22.35
C VAL A 85 -15.22 1.23 21.27
N VAL A 86 -14.21 0.36 21.37
CA VAL A 86 -14.14 -0.92 20.67
C VAL A 86 -14.51 -2.03 21.65
N VAL A 87 -15.44 -2.89 21.27
CA VAL A 87 -16.02 -3.93 22.12
C VAL A 87 -16.02 -5.29 21.40
N ALA A 88 -16.43 -6.36 22.08
CA ALA A 88 -16.45 -7.72 21.56
C ALA A 88 -17.83 -8.38 21.74
N ASN A 89 -18.88 -7.86 21.10
CA ASN A 89 -20.27 -8.24 21.36
C ASN A 89 -21.04 -8.76 20.13
N ARG A 90 -20.44 -8.76 18.94
CA ARG A 90 -21.18 -9.05 17.70
C ARG A 90 -21.19 -10.54 17.38
N PRO A 91 -22.36 -11.16 17.14
CA PRO A 91 -22.41 -12.58 16.77
C PRO A 91 -21.99 -12.83 15.32
N SER A 92 -22.09 -11.82 14.46
CA SER A 92 -21.77 -11.88 13.04
C SER A 92 -21.09 -10.58 12.62
N PRO A 93 -20.14 -10.61 11.68
CA PRO A 93 -19.44 -9.42 11.25
C PRO A 93 -20.09 -8.77 10.03
N SER A 94 -19.93 -7.45 9.93
CA SER A 94 -20.33 -6.57 8.84
C SER A 94 -19.36 -5.39 8.78
N GLY A 95 -19.85 -4.18 8.47
CA GLY A 95 -19.03 -2.99 8.30
C GLY A 95 -18.30 -2.53 9.56
N TRP A 96 -18.91 -2.64 10.74
CA TRP A 96 -18.34 -2.12 12.01
C TRP A 96 -17.34 -3.07 12.66
N GLU A 97 -17.40 -4.34 12.27
CA GLU A 97 -16.49 -5.40 12.71
C GLU A 97 -15.32 -5.59 11.73
N THR A 98 -15.33 -4.85 10.62
CA THR A 98 -14.28 -4.90 9.60
C THR A 98 -13.29 -3.74 9.79
N PHE A 99 -12.04 -4.10 9.99
CA PHE A 99 -10.93 -3.17 10.19
C PHE A 99 -10.03 -3.16 8.96
N ARG A 100 -9.59 -1.97 8.54
CA ARG A 100 -8.57 -1.82 7.50
C ARG A 100 -7.20 -1.67 8.14
N LEU A 101 -6.26 -2.52 7.76
CA LEU A 101 -4.89 -2.46 8.23
C LEU A 101 -4.16 -1.28 7.58
N TRP A 102 -3.55 -0.45 8.40
CA TRP A 102 -2.56 0.53 7.99
C TRP A 102 -1.20 0.00 8.41
N ARG A 103 -0.35 -0.36 7.45
CA ARG A 103 0.89 -1.08 7.72
C ARG A 103 2.01 -0.11 8.08
N VAL A 104 2.54 -0.28 9.28
CA VAL A 104 3.65 0.52 9.82
C VAL A 104 4.98 -0.21 9.62
N SER A 105 5.00 -1.52 9.88
CA SER A 105 6.16 -2.40 9.70
C SER A 105 5.74 -3.82 9.32
N GLU A 106 6.65 -4.79 9.42
CA GLU A 106 6.37 -6.20 9.14
C GLU A 106 5.32 -6.83 10.06
N SER A 107 5.23 -6.36 11.30
CA SER A 107 4.31 -6.87 12.33
C SER A 107 3.47 -5.77 13.00
N CYS A 108 3.80 -4.49 12.82
CA CYS A 108 3.05 -3.38 13.44
C CYS A 108 2.06 -2.74 12.47
N PHE A 109 0.84 -2.50 12.98
CA PHE A 109 -0.28 -1.97 12.22
C PHE A 109 -1.08 -0.98 13.05
N ASN A 110 -1.65 0.02 12.39
CA ASN A 110 -2.82 0.71 12.91
C ASN A 110 -4.08 0.06 12.33
N LEU A 111 -5.16 0.04 13.12
CA LEU A 111 -6.44 -0.51 12.69
C LEU A 111 -7.42 0.64 12.43
N ARG A 112 -7.82 0.83 11.17
CA ARG A 112 -8.77 1.87 10.79
C ARG A 112 -10.19 1.32 10.73
N VAL A 113 -11.11 1.96 11.43
CA VAL A 113 -12.52 1.57 11.54
C VAL A 113 -13.38 2.19 10.42
N PHE A 114 -14.66 1.84 10.37
CA PHE A 114 -15.61 2.26 9.32
C PHE A 114 -15.67 3.78 9.13
N ASN A 115 -15.74 4.55 10.22
CA ASN A 115 -15.74 6.02 10.23
C ASN A 115 -14.33 6.61 10.09
N LYS A 116 -13.36 5.83 9.59
CA LYS A 116 -12.02 6.26 9.20
C LYS A 116 -11.08 6.64 10.35
N GLN A 117 -11.51 6.54 11.59
CA GLN A 117 -10.69 6.70 12.79
C GLN A 117 -9.82 5.46 13.06
N PHE A 118 -8.84 5.60 13.93
CA PHE A 118 -7.91 4.55 14.32
C PHE A 118 -8.22 4.04 15.72
N VAL A 119 -8.20 2.72 15.86
CA VAL A 119 -8.22 2.04 17.16
C VAL A 119 -6.95 2.41 17.91
N GLY A 120 -7.09 2.75 19.20
CA GLY A 120 -6.00 3.11 20.08
C GLY A 120 -6.35 2.96 21.55
N LEU A 121 -5.36 3.17 22.40
CA LEU A 121 -5.51 3.13 23.85
C LEU A 121 -6.23 4.37 24.37
N GLY A 122 -7.32 4.17 25.10
CA GLY A 122 -8.07 5.21 25.81
C GLY A 122 -7.96 5.09 27.34
N SER A 123 -8.53 6.06 28.05
CA SER A 123 -8.52 6.10 29.53
C SER A 123 -9.41 5.04 30.19
N GLN A 124 -10.34 4.46 29.45
CA GLN A 124 -11.33 3.48 29.94
C GLN A 124 -11.32 2.19 29.11
N GLY A 125 -10.26 1.94 28.35
CA GLY A 125 -10.14 0.78 27.44
C GLY A 125 -9.77 1.19 26.02
N VAL A 126 -9.94 0.27 25.09
CA VAL A 126 -9.64 0.47 23.67
C VAL A 126 -10.78 1.25 23.00
N GLN A 127 -10.42 2.27 22.22
CA GLN A 127 -11.37 3.16 21.54
C GLN A 127 -10.89 3.52 20.14
N ALA A 128 -11.79 3.93 19.25
CA ALA A 128 -11.49 4.28 17.87
C ALA A 128 -11.85 5.75 17.58
N VAL A 129 -11.10 6.70 18.16
CA VAL A 129 -11.45 8.13 18.13
C VAL A 129 -10.47 9.00 17.34
N SER A 130 -9.25 8.54 17.10
CA SER A 130 -8.21 9.36 16.47
C SER A 130 -8.31 9.35 14.95
N ASP A 131 -8.16 10.51 14.30
CA ASP A 131 -8.06 10.61 12.84
C ASP A 131 -6.63 10.44 12.32
N THR A 132 -5.63 10.44 13.20
CA THR A 132 -4.21 10.29 12.86
C THR A 132 -3.54 9.36 13.86
N PRO A 133 -2.93 8.25 13.42
CA PRO A 133 -2.35 7.29 14.34
C PRO A 133 -1.05 7.82 14.94
N THR A 134 -0.83 7.48 16.21
CA THR A 134 0.43 7.64 16.94
C THR A 134 0.84 6.29 17.55
N ASP A 135 1.75 6.29 18.51
CA ASP A 135 2.15 5.08 19.22
C ASP A 135 0.99 4.42 19.98
N THR A 136 -0.03 5.18 20.42
CA THR A 136 -1.20 4.62 21.11
C THR A 136 -2.15 3.86 20.19
N GLU A 137 -2.09 4.11 18.88
CA GLU A 137 -2.90 3.44 17.84
C GLU A 137 -2.14 2.31 17.14
N THR A 138 -0.87 2.09 17.51
CA THR A 138 -0.01 1.10 16.86
C THR A 138 0.02 -0.18 17.66
N PHE A 139 -0.34 -1.29 17.00
CA PHE A 139 -0.36 -2.62 17.59
C PHE A 139 0.54 -3.56 16.80
N GLU A 140 1.34 -4.35 17.51
CA GLU A 140 1.99 -5.52 16.93
C GLU A 140 0.95 -6.65 16.84
N ILE A 141 0.69 -7.13 15.63
CA ILE A 141 -0.11 -8.34 15.41
C ILE A 141 0.82 -9.55 15.51
N VAL A 142 0.75 -10.23 16.66
CA VAL A 142 1.48 -11.47 16.92
C VAL A 142 0.65 -12.64 16.43
N ARG A 143 1.17 -13.41 15.48
CA ARG A 143 0.54 -14.63 14.94
C ARG A 143 1.06 -15.86 15.67
N LYS A 144 0.22 -16.87 15.90
CA LYS A 144 0.66 -18.18 16.42
C LYS A 144 1.44 -18.92 15.32
N ASP A 145 2.56 -19.55 15.67
CA ASP A 145 3.51 -20.13 14.70
C ASP A 145 2.90 -21.23 13.81
N ASP A 146 2.05 -22.08 14.39
CA ASP A 146 1.37 -23.21 13.72
C ASP A 146 -0.06 -22.88 13.26
N ASP A 147 -0.59 -21.70 13.62
CA ASP A 147 -1.90 -21.20 13.17
C ASP A 147 -1.86 -19.68 13.00
N ARG A 148 -1.48 -19.22 11.82
CA ARG A 148 -1.29 -17.80 11.52
C ARG A 148 -2.56 -16.94 11.59
N ASN A 149 -3.74 -17.57 11.59
CA ASN A 149 -5.00 -16.88 11.75
C ASN A 149 -5.33 -16.65 13.23
N ARG A 150 -4.71 -17.38 14.15
CA ARG A 150 -4.81 -17.12 15.58
C ARG A 150 -3.82 -16.03 15.96
N VAL A 151 -4.33 -14.91 16.44
CA VAL A 151 -3.55 -13.69 16.68
C VAL A 151 -3.78 -13.11 18.06
N ARG A 152 -2.81 -12.29 18.48
CA ARG A 152 -2.88 -11.40 19.65
C ARG A 152 -2.39 -10.02 19.23
N PHE A 153 -2.84 -8.98 19.92
CA PHE A 153 -2.42 -7.61 19.65
C PHE A 153 -1.64 -7.08 20.83
N LYS A 154 -0.35 -6.83 20.64
CA LYS A 154 0.46 -6.18 21.65
C LYS A 154 0.43 -4.68 21.43
N ALA A 155 0.02 -3.92 22.44
CA ALA A 155 -0.03 -2.48 22.39
C ALA A 155 1.32 -1.84 22.76
N SER A 156 1.44 -0.53 22.57
CA SER A 156 2.66 0.24 22.88
C SER A 156 3.06 0.22 24.37
N ASN A 157 2.15 -0.09 25.28
CA ASN A 157 2.46 -0.33 26.70
C ASN A 157 3.08 -1.71 26.96
N GLY A 158 3.30 -2.52 25.93
CA GLY A 158 3.91 -3.85 26.02
C GLY A 158 2.95 -4.98 26.40
N LEU A 159 1.68 -4.66 26.67
CA LEU A 159 0.65 -5.60 27.11
C LEU A 159 -0.28 -5.97 25.94
N PHE A 160 -0.94 -7.11 26.06
CA PHE A 160 -1.88 -7.58 25.06
C PHE A 160 -3.28 -7.01 25.25
N LEU A 161 -3.99 -6.81 24.14
CA LEU A 161 -5.42 -6.57 24.15
C LEU A 161 -6.15 -7.79 24.72
N GLN A 162 -7.19 -7.56 25.50
CA GLN A 162 -8.08 -8.62 25.99
C GLN A 162 -9.56 -8.24 25.91
N ALA A 163 -10.38 -9.22 25.56
CA ALA A 163 -11.84 -9.15 25.56
C ALA A 163 -12.39 -10.07 26.66
N GLN A 164 -12.32 -9.59 27.91
CA GLN A 164 -12.80 -10.35 29.07
C GLN A 164 -14.34 -10.35 29.17
N SER A 165 -15.00 -9.29 28.70
CA SER A 165 -16.45 -9.18 28.58
C SER A 165 -16.86 -8.61 27.23
N GLU A 166 -18.13 -8.74 26.88
CA GLU A 166 -18.64 -8.24 25.60
C GLU A 166 -18.63 -6.71 25.50
N THR A 167 -18.59 -6.00 26.63
CA THR A 167 -18.75 -4.54 26.69
C THR A 167 -17.45 -3.76 26.81
N LEU A 168 -16.32 -4.43 27.04
CA LEU A 168 -15.04 -3.77 27.29
C LEU A 168 -13.87 -4.59 26.74
N VAL A 169 -13.06 -3.92 25.92
CA VAL A 169 -11.73 -4.39 25.50
C VAL A 169 -10.68 -3.48 26.13
N THR A 170 -9.68 -4.08 26.78
CA THR A 170 -8.56 -3.37 27.42
C THR A 170 -7.23 -3.85 26.84
N ALA A 171 -6.13 -3.18 27.18
CA ALA A 171 -4.77 -3.54 26.77
C ALA A 171 -3.86 -3.66 27.99
N ASP A 172 -4.17 -4.60 28.87
CA ASP A 172 -3.54 -4.78 30.18
C ASP A 172 -3.22 -6.25 30.49
N TYR A 173 -3.30 -7.14 29.49
CA TYR A 173 -3.09 -8.56 29.67
C TYR A 173 -1.61 -8.94 29.46
N ALA A 174 -0.99 -9.59 30.46
CA ALA A 174 0.43 -9.91 30.46
C ALA A 174 0.76 -11.40 30.23
N GLU A 175 -0.22 -12.29 30.31
CA GLU A 175 0.01 -13.75 30.21
C GLU A 175 0.20 -14.18 28.75
N SER A 176 0.55 -15.45 28.53
CA SER A 176 0.93 -15.96 27.21
C SER A 176 0.35 -17.33 26.90
N SER A 177 -0.94 -17.52 27.11
CA SER A 177 -1.64 -18.70 26.58
C SER A 177 -2.19 -18.42 25.17
N TRP A 178 -2.46 -19.51 24.44
CA TRP A 178 -3.14 -19.49 23.14
C TRP A 178 -4.47 -20.25 23.18
N ASP A 179 -4.88 -20.69 24.37
CA ASP A 179 -6.11 -21.45 24.59
C ASP A 179 -7.35 -20.64 24.25
N ASP A 180 -8.42 -21.32 23.86
CA ASP A 180 -9.69 -20.67 23.52
C ASP A 180 -10.34 -19.90 24.69
N SER A 181 -9.94 -20.15 25.93
CA SER A 181 -10.42 -19.41 27.11
C SER A 181 -9.63 -18.14 27.43
N ASP A 182 -8.46 -17.95 26.80
CA ASP A 182 -7.60 -16.78 26.97
C ASP A 182 -8.30 -15.57 26.32
N PRO A 183 -8.56 -14.48 27.08
CA PRO A 183 -9.31 -13.33 26.57
C PRO A 183 -8.53 -12.50 25.53
N SER A 184 -7.23 -12.74 25.37
CA SER A 184 -6.36 -12.01 24.45
C SER A 184 -6.20 -12.65 23.07
N VAL A 185 -6.81 -13.82 22.85
CA VAL A 185 -6.67 -14.60 21.63
C VAL A 185 -7.86 -14.38 20.70
N PHE A 186 -7.55 -13.98 19.46
CA PHE A 186 -8.53 -13.73 18.40
C PHE A 186 -8.27 -14.61 17.18
N ILE A 187 -9.32 -15.04 16.50
CA ILE A 187 -9.22 -15.58 15.15
C ILE A 187 -9.39 -14.42 14.17
N MET A 188 -8.37 -14.18 13.37
CA MET A 188 -8.35 -13.19 12.30
C MET A 188 -8.83 -13.83 11.00
N THR A 189 -9.81 -13.19 10.37
CA THR A 189 -10.27 -13.51 9.03
C THR A 189 -9.87 -12.39 8.09
N ILE A 190 -9.15 -12.72 7.02
CA ILE A 190 -8.84 -11.77 5.94
C ILE A 190 -10.01 -11.74 4.96
N ILE A 191 -10.58 -10.56 4.75
CA ILE A 191 -11.77 -10.35 3.93
C ILE A 191 -11.40 -9.91 2.52
N ASN A 192 -10.41 -9.01 2.42
CA ASN A 192 -9.94 -8.49 1.15
C ASN A 192 -8.48 -8.06 1.28
N THR A 193 -7.71 -8.24 0.20
CA THR A 193 -6.32 -7.81 0.11
C THR A 193 -6.14 -6.87 -1.07
N LEU A 194 -5.12 -6.02 -1.01
CA LEU A 194 -4.72 -5.14 -2.10
C LEU A 194 -3.31 -5.52 -2.54
N GLN A 195 -3.07 -5.51 -3.85
CA GLN A 195 -1.76 -5.85 -4.41
C GLN A 195 -1.45 -4.92 -5.59
N GLY A 196 -1.14 -3.66 -5.29
CA GLY A 196 -0.63 -2.70 -6.26
C GLY A 196 0.78 -2.21 -5.92
N GLU A 197 1.27 -1.26 -6.70
CA GLU A 197 2.60 -0.65 -6.50
C GLU A 197 2.75 0.01 -5.12
N PHE A 198 1.65 0.55 -4.56
CA PHE A 198 1.66 1.05 -3.19
C PHE A 198 1.97 -0.07 -2.19
N GLN A 199 1.30 -1.22 -2.31
CA GLN A 199 1.49 -2.34 -1.37
C GLN A 199 2.86 -2.99 -1.49
N ILE A 200 3.40 -3.14 -2.71
CA ILE A 200 4.74 -3.72 -2.88
C ILE A 200 5.82 -2.78 -2.31
N THR A 201 5.73 -1.48 -2.58
CA THR A 201 6.72 -0.51 -2.10
C THR A 201 6.61 -0.26 -0.58
N ASN A 202 5.39 -0.18 -0.03
CA ASN A 202 5.18 -0.14 1.42
C ASN A 202 5.63 -1.45 2.10
N GLY A 203 5.34 -2.60 1.49
CA GLY A 203 5.62 -3.92 2.06
C GLY A 203 7.10 -4.27 2.14
N TYR A 204 7.88 -3.96 1.08
CA TYR A 204 9.35 -4.12 1.10
C TYR A 204 10.07 -3.02 1.89
N GLY A 205 9.42 -1.88 2.08
CA GLY A 205 10.00 -0.74 2.79
C GLY A 205 11.06 0.01 1.97
N PRO A 206 11.55 1.15 2.49
CA PRO A 206 12.38 2.09 1.74
C PRO A 206 13.73 1.53 1.30
N ASP A 207 14.25 0.51 1.99
CA ASP A 207 15.57 -0.05 1.71
C ASP A 207 15.55 -1.07 0.56
N LYS A 208 14.53 -1.94 0.52
CA LYS A 208 14.43 -3.03 -0.47
C LYS A 208 13.57 -2.67 -1.69
N ALA A 209 12.55 -1.84 -1.50
CA ALA A 209 11.61 -1.50 -2.58
C ALA A 209 12.29 -0.89 -3.83
N PRO A 210 13.29 0.02 -3.72
CA PRO A 210 13.95 0.58 -4.90
C PRO A 210 14.59 -0.48 -5.79
N GLN A 211 15.33 -1.43 -5.21
CA GLN A 211 15.95 -2.51 -5.97
C GLN A 211 14.90 -3.42 -6.61
N VAL A 212 13.85 -3.81 -5.86
CA VAL A 212 12.76 -4.66 -6.37
C VAL A 212 12.08 -4.02 -7.58
N MET A 213 11.81 -2.72 -7.53
CA MET A 213 11.15 -2.01 -8.61
C MET A 213 12.09 -1.78 -9.80
N GLN A 214 13.37 -1.44 -9.56
CA GLN A 214 14.36 -1.30 -10.62
C GLN A 214 14.58 -2.61 -11.38
N ASP A 215 14.73 -3.72 -10.66
CA ASP A 215 14.84 -5.06 -11.26
C ASP A 215 13.60 -5.40 -12.09
N HIS A 216 12.44 -4.97 -11.64
CA HIS A 216 11.20 -5.19 -12.37
C HIS A 216 11.12 -4.35 -13.64
N TRP A 217 11.42 -3.06 -13.59
CA TRP A 217 11.42 -2.21 -14.79
C TRP A 217 12.44 -2.66 -15.82
N ASN A 218 13.62 -3.12 -15.38
CA ASN A 218 14.69 -3.59 -16.26
C ASN A 218 14.45 -4.97 -16.88
N SER A 219 13.52 -5.76 -16.34
CA SER A 219 13.33 -7.17 -16.75
C SER A 219 11.91 -7.50 -17.23
N TYR A 220 10.94 -6.59 -17.09
CA TYR A 220 9.55 -6.91 -17.42
C TYR A 220 9.21 -6.58 -18.88
N ILE A 221 9.69 -5.45 -19.39
CA ILE A 221 9.70 -5.09 -20.82
C ILE A 221 11.10 -4.60 -21.15
N THR A 222 11.62 -5.06 -22.29
CA THR A 222 12.97 -4.83 -22.79
C THR A 222 12.94 -4.31 -24.23
N GLU A 223 14.10 -3.90 -24.76
CA GLU A 223 14.25 -3.51 -26.16
C GLU A 223 13.89 -4.67 -27.11
N GLU A 224 14.24 -5.91 -26.73
CA GLU A 224 13.90 -7.11 -27.46
C GLU A 224 12.39 -7.30 -27.61
N ASP A 225 11.61 -6.93 -26.59
CA ASP A 225 10.15 -6.99 -26.66
C ASP A 225 9.61 -5.96 -27.67
N PHE A 226 10.18 -4.76 -27.74
CA PHE A 226 9.83 -3.74 -28.76
C PHE A 226 10.17 -4.22 -30.18
N ASN A 227 11.37 -4.77 -30.36
CA ASN A 227 11.79 -5.39 -31.62
C ASN A 227 10.85 -6.52 -32.05
N PHE A 228 10.44 -7.38 -31.10
CA PHE A 228 9.48 -8.44 -31.35
C PHE A 228 8.11 -7.88 -31.77
N MET A 229 7.60 -6.87 -31.07
CA MET A 229 6.32 -6.23 -31.40
C MET A 229 6.33 -5.63 -32.81
N SER A 230 7.38 -4.87 -33.14
CA SER A 230 7.56 -4.24 -34.45
C SER A 230 7.67 -5.28 -35.57
N ALA A 231 8.48 -6.34 -35.38
CA ALA A 231 8.64 -7.43 -36.33
C ALA A 231 7.33 -8.20 -36.60
N ASN A 232 6.39 -8.18 -35.66
CA ASN A 232 5.06 -8.77 -35.79
C ASN A 232 3.98 -7.77 -36.26
N GLY A 233 4.39 -6.57 -36.68
CA GLY A 233 3.51 -5.57 -37.29
C GLY A 233 2.63 -4.81 -36.30
N LEU A 234 3.01 -4.74 -35.03
CA LEU A 234 2.45 -3.78 -34.08
C LEU A 234 3.06 -2.40 -34.33
N SER A 235 2.22 -1.37 -34.34
CA SER A 235 2.58 0.01 -34.68
C SER A 235 2.36 1.00 -33.54
N ALA A 236 1.90 0.54 -32.37
CA ALA A 236 1.73 1.37 -31.19
C ALA A 236 1.76 0.54 -29.89
N VAL A 237 2.08 1.19 -28.78
CA VAL A 237 1.96 0.61 -27.44
C VAL A 237 1.22 1.58 -26.51
N ARG A 238 0.47 1.04 -25.56
CA ARG A 238 -0.12 1.78 -24.45
C ARG A 238 0.61 1.42 -23.17
N ILE A 239 1.23 2.42 -22.53
CA ILE A 239 1.97 2.25 -21.28
C ILE A 239 1.16 2.92 -20.16
N PRO A 240 0.64 2.16 -19.17
CA PRO A 240 0.10 2.76 -17.96
C PRO A 240 1.21 3.44 -17.16
N VAL A 241 0.96 4.67 -16.69
CA VAL A 241 1.90 5.42 -15.84
C VAL A 241 1.20 5.82 -14.54
N GLY A 242 1.87 5.60 -13.41
CA GLY A 242 1.40 6.07 -12.11
C GLY A 242 1.59 7.57 -11.96
N TRP A 243 0.67 8.27 -11.30
CA TRP A 243 0.76 9.73 -11.12
C TRP A 243 2.04 10.18 -10.39
N TRP A 244 2.65 9.29 -9.60
CA TRP A 244 3.87 9.54 -8.85
C TRP A 244 5.10 9.76 -9.74
N ILE A 245 5.10 9.25 -10.98
CA ILE A 245 6.20 9.43 -11.96
C ILE A 245 6.49 10.91 -12.23
N ALA A 246 5.49 11.78 -12.10
CA ALA A 246 5.63 13.22 -12.30
C ALA A 246 6.54 13.89 -11.25
N GLN A 247 6.88 13.19 -10.17
CA GLN A 247 7.77 13.65 -9.11
C GLN A 247 9.08 12.85 -9.07
N ASP A 248 9.39 12.07 -10.10
CA ASP A 248 10.69 11.41 -10.22
C ASP A 248 11.84 12.44 -10.24
N PRO A 249 13.01 12.12 -9.65
CA PRO A 249 13.39 10.83 -9.06
C PRO A 249 12.95 10.65 -7.59
N THR A 250 12.18 11.59 -7.03
CA THR A 250 11.79 11.60 -5.61
C THR A 250 10.27 11.61 -5.44
N PRO A 251 9.56 10.55 -5.86
CA PRO A 251 8.11 10.48 -5.71
C PRO A 251 7.69 10.45 -4.23
N PRO A 252 6.42 10.77 -3.93
CA PRO A 252 5.91 10.68 -2.58
C PRO A 252 5.98 9.24 -2.07
N LYS A 253 6.36 9.07 -0.80
CA LYS A 253 6.42 7.74 -0.18
C LYS A 253 5.02 7.09 -0.15
N PRO A 254 4.94 5.76 -0.27
CA PRO A 254 6.03 4.78 -0.34
C PRO A 254 6.61 4.56 -1.76
N PHE A 255 6.07 5.24 -2.79
CA PHE A 255 6.56 5.06 -4.15
C PHE A 255 8.06 5.33 -4.28
N VAL A 256 8.68 4.67 -5.26
CA VAL A 256 10.13 4.72 -5.49
C VAL A 256 10.38 5.32 -6.86
N GLY A 257 11.45 6.12 -6.99
CA GLY A 257 11.80 6.77 -8.24
C GLY A 257 12.54 5.85 -9.21
N GLY A 258 12.52 6.20 -10.49
CA GLY A 258 13.25 5.51 -11.57
C GLY A 258 12.34 5.05 -12.72
N SER A 259 11.02 5.10 -12.52
CA SER A 259 10.03 4.79 -13.56
C SER A 259 10.09 5.71 -14.77
N SER A 260 10.51 6.98 -14.60
CA SER A 260 10.75 7.91 -15.70
C SER A 260 11.88 7.48 -16.62
N ILE A 261 12.97 6.94 -16.07
CA ILE A 261 14.10 6.40 -16.85
C ILE A 261 13.63 5.19 -17.67
N ALA A 262 12.82 4.31 -17.06
CA ALA A 262 12.23 3.18 -17.78
C ALA A 262 11.28 3.62 -18.90
N LEU A 263 10.53 4.72 -18.70
CA LEU A 263 9.70 5.32 -19.74
C LEU A 263 10.54 5.94 -20.88
N ASP A 264 11.66 6.60 -20.56
CA ASP A 264 12.58 7.18 -21.56
C ASP A 264 13.19 6.10 -22.46
N ASN A 265 13.45 4.91 -21.89
CA ASN A 265 13.87 3.75 -22.68
C ASN A 265 12.81 3.36 -23.72
N ALA A 266 11.51 3.37 -23.38
CA ALA A 266 10.45 3.07 -24.34
C ALA A 266 10.46 4.01 -25.55
N PHE A 267 10.73 5.30 -25.34
CA PHE A 267 10.85 6.26 -26.43
C PHE A 267 12.11 6.03 -27.28
N THR A 268 13.16 5.49 -26.69
CA THR A 268 14.41 5.15 -27.40
C THR A 268 14.25 3.88 -28.25
N TRP A 269 13.45 2.92 -27.77
CA TRP A 269 13.19 1.64 -28.44
C TRP A 269 12.11 1.71 -29.53
N ALA A 270 11.28 2.76 -29.53
CA ALA A 270 10.12 2.93 -30.41
C ALA A 270 10.45 3.52 -31.79
#